data_AF-A0A1H9AAD4-F1
#
_entry.id   AF-A0A1H9AAD4-F1
#
_cell.length_a   1.000
_cell.length_b   1.000
_cell.length_c   1.000
_cell.angle_alpha   90.00
_cell.angle_beta   90.00
_cell.angle_gamma   90.00
#
_symmetry.space_group_name_H-M   'P 1'
#
loop_
_entity.id
_entity.type
_entity.pdbx_description
1 polymer ?
#
loop_
_entity_poly.entity_id
_entity_poly.type
_entity_poly.pdbx_seq_one_letter_code
_entity_poly.pdbx_strand_id
1 'polypeptide(L)'
;MITFEFDEIKNQINLKKHGIDFVAAQLLWNDPRLLEIPAKTEDEPRYLVIGLINNRHWSAVTTYRKTNIRLISVRRSRTEELHYMKAKDFEKKFDENHDITASLDLSKAKRILQEQKRVNVDFPTWMIESLDREAAKLGVTRQSIIKVWLAERLEKSGLTYHSGGEV
;
A
#
# COMPACT_ATOMS: atom_id res chain seq x y z
N MET A 1 -3.32 -11.91 5.76
CA MET A 1 -1.95 -11.52 6.13
C MET A 1 -1.20 -11.25 4.84
N ILE A 2 -0.56 -10.09 4.71
CA ILE A 2 0.31 -9.81 3.56
C ILE A 2 1.63 -10.51 3.84
N THR A 3 2.09 -11.34 2.91
CA THR A 3 3.35 -12.07 3.05
C THR A 3 4.39 -11.45 2.13
N PHE A 4 5.56 -11.13 2.68
CA PHE A 4 6.68 -10.57 1.94
C PHE A 4 7.76 -11.62 1.72
N GLU A 5 8.37 -11.60 0.54
CA GLU A 5 9.54 -12.41 0.21
C GLU A 5 10.62 -11.53 -0.41
N PHE A 6 11.89 -11.82 -0.12
CA PHE A 6 13.03 -11.14 -0.72
C PHE A 6 14.30 -11.99 -0.57
N ASP A 7 15.33 -11.65 -1.34
CA ASP A 7 16.65 -12.26 -1.22
C ASP A 7 17.48 -11.53 -0.16
N GLU A 8 18.08 -12.28 0.78
CA GLU A 8 18.78 -11.67 1.92
C GLU A 8 20.08 -10.97 1.51
N ILE A 9 20.81 -11.49 0.52
CA ILE A 9 22.01 -10.84 0.01
C ILE A 9 21.61 -9.48 -0.59
N LYS A 10 20.51 -9.46 -1.33
CA LYS A 10 19.95 -8.24 -1.90
C LYS A 10 19.45 -7.26 -0.84
N ASN A 11 18.83 -7.77 0.23
CA ASN A 11 18.40 -6.98 1.37
C ASN A 11 19.58 -6.19 1.97
N GLN A 12 20.70 -6.89 2.25
CA GLN A 12 21.91 -6.27 2.79
C GLN A 12 22.54 -5.25 1.82
N ILE A 13 22.56 -5.56 0.52
CA ILE A 13 23.03 -4.61 -0.50
C ILE A 13 22.15 -3.36 -0.54
N ASN A 14 20.82 -3.52 -0.46
CA ASN A 14 19.87 -2.40 -0.47
C ASN A 14 20.05 -1.51 0.75
N LEU A 15 20.17 -2.11 1.94
CA LEU A 15 20.45 -1.39 3.18
C LEU A 15 21.71 -0.55 3.07
N LYS A 16 22.81 -1.14 2.57
CA LYS A 16 24.09 -0.44 2.39
C LYS A 16 24.00 0.71 1.39
N LYS A 17 23.24 0.55 0.29
CA LYS A 17 23.12 1.56 -0.77
C LYS A 17 22.14 2.69 -0.45
N HIS A 18 21.03 2.37 0.22
CA HIS A 18 19.88 3.27 0.33
C HIS A 18 19.46 3.59 1.77
N GLY A 19 20.10 2.98 2.76
CA GLY A 19 19.85 3.25 4.18
C GLY A 19 18.52 2.69 4.70
N ILE A 20 17.90 1.77 3.95
CA ILE A 20 16.69 1.03 4.36
C ILE A 20 16.80 -0.42 3.91
N ASP A 21 16.43 -1.34 4.78
CA ASP A 21 16.30 -2.76 4.46
C ASP A 21 14.86 -3.08 4.01
N PHE A 22 14.67 -4.28 3.49
CA PHE A 22 13.37 -4.76 3.03
C PHE A 22 12.42 -5.13 4.17
N VAL A 23 12.91 -5.28 5.41
CA VAL A 23 12.05 -5.51 6.56
C VAL A 23 11.36 -4.20 6.93
N ALA A 24 12.11 -3.13 7.15
CA ALA A 24 11.63 -1.79 7.40
C ALA A 24 10.79 -1.25 6.24
N ALA A 25 11.14 -1.56 4.99
CA ALA A 25 10.37 -1.13 3.83
C ALA A 25 8.95 -1.72 3.77
N GLN A 26 8.64 -2.80 4.49
CA GLN A 26 7.26 -3.33 4.59
C GLN A 26 6.30 -2.32 5.22
N LEU A 27 6.82 -1.37 6.01
CA LEU A 27 6.04 -0.25 6.55
C LEU A 27 5.42 0.63 5.45
N LEU A 28 5.85 0.53 4.18
CA LEU A 28 5.14 1.15 3.07
C LEU A 28 3.67 0.71 2.99
N TRP A 29 3.37 -0.57 3.26
CA TRP A 29 2.00 -1.10 3.32
C TRP A 29 1.22 -0.65 4.56
N ASN A 30 1.86 0.16 5.41
CA ASN A 30 1.21 0.85 6.49
C ASN A 30 0.70 2.26 6.11
N ASP A 31 1.15 2.82 4.98
CA ASP A 31 0.69 4.15 4.54
C ASP A 31 -0.70 4.06 3.86
N PRO A 32 -1.77 4.66 4.42
CA PRO A 32 -3.09 4.64 3.79
C PRO A 32 -3.13 5.36 2.43
N ARG A 33 -2.09 6.11 2.07
CA ARG A 33 -1.93 6.79 0.77
C ARG A 33 -0.99 6.06 -0.18
N LEU A 34 -0.60 4.82 0.14
CA LEU A 34 0.28 4.00 -0.69
C LEU A 34 -0.21 3.96 -2.14
N LEU A 35 0.63 4.44 -3.03
CA LEU A 35 0.39 4.49 -4.46
C LEU A 35 1.12 3.32 -5.12
N GLU A 36 0.42 2.53 -5.91
CA GLU A 36 1.01 1.53 -6.78
C GLU A 36 0.91 1.99 -8.23
N ILE A 37 2.00 1.85 -8.97
CA ILE A 37 2.09 2.18 -10.39
C ILE A 37 2.72 0.99 -11.11
N PRO A 38 2.04 0.36 -12.08
CA PRO A 38 2.67 -0.71 -12.85
C PRO A 38 3.79 -0.13 -13.73
N ALA A 39 4.92 -0.81 -13.72
CA ALA A 39 5.99 -0.59 -14.68
C ALA A 39 5.68 -1.35 -15.97
N LYS A 40 6.06 -0.75 -17.08
CA LYS A 40 5.84 -1.22 -18.43
C LYS A 40 7.02 -2.09 -18.85
N THR A 41 7.01 -3.31 -18.34
CA THR A 41 8.03 -4.32 -18.58
C THR A 41 7.57 -5.33 -19.63
N GLU A 42 8.48 -5.77 -20.48
CA GLU A 42 8.21 -6.81 -21.50
C GLU A 42 8.12 -8.23 -20.89
N ASP A 43 8.72 -8.43 -19.71
CA ASP A 43 8.83 -9.72 -19.02
C ASP A 43 7.88 -9.80 -17.79
N GLU A 44 8.36 -10.34 -16.66
CA GLU A 44 7.63 -10.41 -15.39
C GLU A 44 7.14 -9.01 -14.96
N PRO A 45 5.84 -8.83 -14.63
CA PRO A 45 5.29 -7.54 -14.30
C PRO A 45 5.96 -6.96 -13.04
N ARG A 46 6.41 -5.72 -13.14
CA ARG A 46 6.98 -4.96 -12.01
C ARG A 46 6.07 -3.81 -11.64
N TYR A 47 6.10 -3.45 -10.37
CA TYR A 47 5.31 -2.36 -9.81
C TYR A 47 6.25 -1.44 -9.04
N LEU A 48 6.01 -0.14 -9.18
CA LEU A 48 6.54 0.86 -8.29
C LEU A 48 5.49 1.16 -7.23
N VAL A 49 5.87 1.03 -5.97
CA VAL A 49 5.07 1.38 -4.82
C VAL A 49 5.66 2.62 -4.17
N ILE A 50 4.87 3.66 -3.94
CA ILE A 50 5.29 4.92 -3.35
C ILE A 50 4.44 5.21 -2.11
N GLY A 51 5.10 5.41 -0.97
CA GLY A 51 4.42 5.71 0.29
C GLY A 51 5.34 6.40 1.28
N LEU A 52 4.81 6.68 2.46
CA LEU A 52 5.53 7.30 3.56
C LEU A 52 5.99 6.28 4.59
N ILE A 53 7.24 6.41 5.01
CA ILE A 53 7.76 5.84 6.26
C ILE A 53 8.40 7.00 7.02
N ASN A 54 7.99 7.26 8.26
CA ASN A 54 8.52 8.35 9.09
C ASN A 54 8.49 9.73 8.41
N ASN A 55 7.33 10.09 7.84
CA ASN A 55 7.07 11.35 7.14
C ASN A 55 7.97 11.60 5.92
N ARG A 56 8.47 10.52 5.33
CA ARG A 56 9.51 10.52 4.31
C ARG A 56 9.04 9.62 3.16
N HIS A 57 9.01 10.12 1.91
CA HIS A 57 8.61 9.33 0.74
C HIS A 57 9.67 8.29 0.34
N TRP A 58 9.23 7.05 0.25
CA TRP A 58 10.02 5.92 -0.22
C TRP A 58 9.34 5.28 -1.42
N SER A 59 10.17 4.82 -2.36
CA SER A 59 9.73 4.07 -3.52
C SER A 59 10.28 2.66 -3.40
N ALA A 60 9.46 1.66 -3.70
CA ALA A 60 9.83 0.25 -3.74
C ALA A 60 9.47 -0.35 -5.09
N VAL A 61 10.38 -1.13 -5.67
CA VAL A 61 10.10 -2.00 -6.79
C VAL A 61 9.66 -3.36 -6.25
N THR A 62 8.51 -3.85 -6.72
CA THR A 62 7.93 -5.13 -6.32
C THR A 62 7.43 -5.94 -7.51
N THR A 63 7.18 -7.22 -7.26
CA THR A 63 6.37 -8.08 -8.13
C THR A 63 5.45 -8.93 -7.27
N TYR A 64 4.36 -9.42 -7.86
CA TYR A 64 3.37 -10.24 -7.19
C TYR A 64 3.52 -11.70 -7.62
N ARG A 65 3.69 -12.60 -6.65
CA ARG A 65 3.79 -14.05 -6.87
C ARG A 65 2.71 -14.75 -6.06
N LYS A 66 1.63 -15.14 -6.74
CA LYS A 66 0.38 -15.62 -6.10
C LYS A 66 -0.16 -14.58 -5.12
N THR A 67 -0.03 -14.83 -3.82
CA THR A 67 -0.47 -13.95 -2.73
C THR A 67 0.68 -13.22 -2.05
N ASN A 68 1.93 -13.46 -2.47
CA ASN A 68 3.13 -12.87 -1.87
C ASN A 68 3.59 -11.63 -2.64
N ILE A 69 4.13 -10.68 -1.89
CA ILE A 69 4.81 -9.51 -2.42
C ILE A 69 6.31 -9.78 -2.39
N ARG A 70 6.94 -9.85 -3.56
CA ARG A 70 8.39 -9.93 -3.64
C ARG A 70 8.99 -8.52 -3.67
N LEU A 71 9.66 -8.15 -2.59
CA LEU A 71 10.44 -6.91 -2.53
C LEU A 71 11.74 -7.10 -3.32
N ILE A 72 11.95 -6.21 -4.28
CA ILE A 72 13.07 -6.29 -5.21
C ILE A 72 14.07 -5.18 -4.91
N SER A 73 13.64 -3.94 -4.74
CA SER A 73 14.52 -2.82 -4.42
C SER A 73 13.75 -1.70 -3.74
N VAL A 74 14.39 -0.91 -2.89
CA VAL A 74 13.75 0.20 -2.17
C VAL A 74 14.73 1.37 -2.07
N ARG A 75 14.26 2.56 -2.44
CA ARG A 75 15.07 3.80 -2.42
C ARG A 75 14.24 5.01 -2.02
N ARG A 76 14.92 6.14 -1.84
CA ARG A 76 14.28 7.44 -1.65
C ARG A 76 13.50 7.88 -2.89
N SER A 77 12.23 8.26 -2.74
CA SER A 77 11.42 8.72 -3.89
C SER A 77 12.00 9.96 -4.56
N ARG A 78 11.82 10.04 -5.88
CA ARG A 78 12.19 11.19 -6.73
C ARG A 78 10.93 11.83 -7.32
N THR A 79 11.08 13.06 -7.83
CA THR A 79 9.96 13.97 -8.12
C THR A 79 9.24 13.75 -9.46
N GLU A 80 9.84 13.07 -10.44
CA GLU A 80 9.28 12.96 -11.80
C GLU A 80 9.37 11.51 -12.27
N GLU A 81 8.29 10.85 -12.80
CA GLU A 81 8.33 9.48 -13.41
C GLU A 81 7.44 9.01 -14.73
N LEU A 82 7.84 9.06 -16.11
CA LEU A 82 7.43 8.40 -17.50
C LEU A 82 8.36 8.00 -18.82
N HIS A 83 8.05 6.96 -19.74
CA HIS A 83 8.78 5.95 -20.76
C HIS A 83 9.23 4.35 -20.58
N TYR A 84 8.75 3.33 -21.35
CA TYR A 84 8.98 1.81 -21.26
C TYR A 84 10.43 1.16 -21.20
N MET A 85 10.63 -0.04 -20.58
CA MET A 85 11.88 -0.90 -20.66
C MET A 85 11.79 -2.33 -20.02
N LYS A 86 12.82 -3.19 -20.17
CA LYS A 86 12.88 -4.54 -19.53
C LYS A 86 12.94 -4.50 -18.00
N ALA A 87 12.47 -5.56 -17.34
CA ALA A 87 12.38 -5.62 -15.87
C ALA A 87 13.75 -5.54 -15.16
N LYS A 88 14.79 -6.21 -15.69
CA LYS A 88 16.16 -6.13 -15.14
C LYS A 88 16.76 -4.73 -15.33
N ASP A 89 16.50 -4.11 -16.47
CA ASP A 89 17.00 -2.77 -16.77
C ASP A 89 16.28 -1.71 -15.93
N PHE A 90 14.99 -1.89 -15.68
CA PHE A 90 14.20 -1.07 -14.77
C PHE A 90 14.77 -1.09 -13.35
N GLU A 91 14.99 -2.30 -12.83
CA GLU A 91 15.56 -2.52 -11.51
C GLU A 91 16.97 -1.91 -11.39
N LYS A 92 17.83 -2.14 -12.39
CA LYS A 92 19.17 -1.56 -12.41
C LYS A 92 19.15 -0.04 -12.39
N LYS A 93 18.33 0.59 -13.24
CA LYS A 93 18.19 2.06 -13.26
C LYS A 93 17.63 2.58 -11.95
N PHE A 94 16.71 1.86 -11.32
CA PHE A 94 16.18 2.23 -10.03
C PHE A 94 17.27 2.23 -8.95
N ASP A 95 18.04 1.14 -8.84
CA ASP A 95 19.14 0.96 -7.89
C ASP A 95 20.26 2.00 -8.09
N GLU A 96 20.57 2.30 -9.35
CA GLU A 96 21.60 3.28 -9.73
C GLU A 96 21.14 4.71 -9.56
N ASN A 97 19.94 4.94 -8.99
CA ASN A 97 19.48 6.30 -8.80
C ASN A 97 19.42 7.02 -10.17
N HIS A 98 19.05 6.29 -11.22
CA HIS A 98 18.67 6.88 -12.49
C HIS A 98 17.20 7.26 -12.47
N ASP A 99 16.89 8.15 -13.38
CA ASP A 99 15.53 8.49 -13.66
C ASP A 99 14.83 7.31 -14.34
N ILE A 100 13.97 6.62 -13.58
CA ILE A 100 13.14 5.53 -14.12
C ILE A 100 11.82 6.07 -14.61
N THR A 101 11.74 7.41 -14.74
CA THR A 101 10.56 8.15 -15.08
C THR A 101 9.80 7.31 -16.02
N ALA A 102 10.45 7.25 -17.15
CA ALA A 102 10.40 6.19 -18.08
C ALA A 102 9.28 5.14 -17.76
N SER A 103 9.59 4.17 -16.96
CA SER A 103 8.97 2.88 -17.19
C SER A 103 7.54 2.81 -16.69
N LEU A 104 6.98 3.84 -16.07
CA LEU A 104 5.72 3.79 -15.37
C LEU A 104 4.47 4.04 -16.25
N ASP A 105 3.41 3.31 -15.96
CA ASP A 105 2.06 3.54 -16.50
C ASP A 105 1.20 4.30 -15.48
N LEU A 106 1.38 5.63 -15.45
CA LEU A 106 0.66 6.52 -14.55
C LEU A 106 -0.87 6.46 -14.74
N SER A 107 -1.36 6.06 -15.92
CA SER A 107 -2.80 5.93 -16.18
C SER A 107 -3.45 4.80 -15.35
N LYS A 108 -2.64 3.85 -14.88
CA LYS A 108 -3.07 2.71 -14.06
C LYS A 108 -2.64 2.85 -12.60
N ALA A 109 -2.16 4.02 -12.21
CA ALA A 109 -1.79 4.28 -10.83
C ALA A 109 -3.02 4.14 -9.92
N LYS A 110 -2.92 3.33 -8.86
CA LYS A 110 -4.03 3.07 -7.94
C LYS A 110 -3.57 3.08 -6.49
N ARG A 111 -4.48 3.45 -5.60
CA ARG A 111 -4.27 3.36 -4.15
C ARG A 111 -4.74 2.00 -3.67
N ILE A 112 -3.81 1.08 -3.50
CA ILE A 112 -4.09 -0.35 -3.23
C ILE A 112 -4.74 -0.62 -1.87
N LEU A 113 -4.60 0.29 -0.91
CA LEU A 113 -5.24 0.18 0.41
C LEU A 113 -6.57 0.94 0.52
N GLN A 114 -7.06 1.56 -0.56
CA GLN A 114 -8.30 2.34 -0.58
C GLN A 114 -9.41 1.70 -1.41
N GLU A 115 -9.25 0.43 -1.82
CA GLU A 115 -10.26 -0.25 -2.63
C GLU A 115 -11.55 -0.45 -1.82
N GLN A 116 -12.58 0.31 -2.17
CA GLN A 116 -13.88 0.23 -1.50
C GLN A 116 -14.65 -0.97 -2.04
N LYS A 117 -14.78 -2.02 -1.21
CA LYS A 117 -15.65 -3.15 -1.52
C LYS A 117 -17.06 -2.86 -1.01
N ARG A 118 -18.07 -2.88 -1.89
CA ARG A 118 -19.48 -2.80 -1.50
C ARG A 118 -19.87 -4.10 -0.80
N VAL A 119 -20.37 -3.98 0.42
CA VAL A 119 -20.91 -5.10 1.21
C VAL A 119 -22.41 -4.86 1.42
N ASN A 120 -23.23 -5.82 1.04
CA ASN A 120 -24.67 -5.80 1.33
C ASN A 120 -24.90 -6.55 2.63
N VAL A 121 -25.67 -5.95 3.53
CA VAL A 121 -25.99 -6.53 4.85
C VAL A 121 -27.46 -6.26 5.13
N ASP A 122 -28.17 -7.30 5.51
CA ASP A 122 -29.55 -7.20 6.00
C ASP A 122 -29.54 -6.95 7.51
N PHE A 123 -30.37 -6.03 7.97
CA PHE A 123 -30.53 -5.70 9.37
C PHE A 123 -31.99 -5.82 9.78
N PRO A 124 -32.29 -6.35 10.98
CA PRO A 124 -33.64 -6.35 11.50
C PRO A 124 -34.13 -4.92 11.73
N THR A 125 -35.44 -4.68 11.59
CA THR A 125 -36.06 -3.36 11.66
C THR A 125 -35.68 -2.58 12.93
N TRP A 126 -35.71 -3.25 14.09
CA TRP A 126 -35.38 -2.61 15.37
C TRP A 126 -33.95 -2.02 15.40
N MET A 127 -33.01 -2.65 14.69
CA MET A 127 -31.62 -2.19 14.64
C MET A 127 -31.49 -0.97 13.74
N ILE A 128 -32.20 -0.96 12.60
CA ILE A 128 -32.25 0.20 11.71
C ILE A 128 -32.83 1.41 12.43
N GLU A 129 -33.95 1.24 13.13
CA GLU A 129 -34.60 2.31 13.91
C GLU A 129 -33.67 2.85 15.02
N SER A 130 -32.92 1.96 15.66
CA SER A 130 -31.94 2.36 16.69
C SER A 130 -30.78 3.16 16.09
N LEU A 131 -30.24 2.72 14.94
CA LEU A 131 -29.18 3.42 14.23
C LEU A 131 -29.64 4.79 13.73
N ASP A 132 -30.87 4.91 13.23
CA ASP A 132 -31.44 6.18 12.79
C ASP A 132 -31.59 7.18 13.93
N ARG A 133 -32.10 6.72 15.08
CA ARG A 133 -32.26 7.57 16.27
C ARG A 133 -30.92 8.12 16.72
N GLU A 134 -29.88 7.31 16.68
CA GLU A 134 -28.54 7.74 17.09
C GLU A 134 -27.88 8.66 16.07
N ALA A 135 -28.05 8.36 14.78
CA ALA A 135 -27.58 9.22 13.70
C ALA A 135 -28.20 10.62 13.77
N ALA A 136 -29.50 10.69 14.04
CA ALA A 136 -30.23 11.94 14.22
C ALA A 136 -29.71 12.77 15.40
N LYS A 137 -29.42 12.15 16.55
CA LYS A 137 -28.86 12.86 17.72
C LYS A 137 -27.52 13.51 17.42
N LEU A 138 -26.68 12.85 16.63
CA LEU A 138 -25.35 13.35 16.26
C LEU A 138 -25.38 14.23 15.00
N GLY A 139 -26.53 14.41 14.35
CA GLY A 139 -26.66 15.18 13.11
C GLY A 139 -25.91 14.58 11.92
N VAL A 140 -25.76 13.25 11.89
CA VAL A 140 -25.02 12.53 10.84
C VAL A 140 -25.90 11.49 10.15
N THR A 141 -25.37 10.88 9.09
CA THR A 141 -26.07 9.79 8.38
C THR A 141 -25.90 8.46 9.11
N ARG A 142 -26.88 7.56 8.92
CA ARG A 142 -26.81 6.16 9.41
C ARG A 142 -25.50 5.47 9.03
N GLN A 143 -25.07 5.65 7.78
CA GLN A 143 -23.81 5.09 7.26
C GLN A 143 -22.59 5.56 8.05
N SER A 144 -22.59 6.81 8.51
CA SER A 144 -21.48 7.37 9.29
C SER A 144 -21.38 6.70 10.66
N ILE A 145 -22.51 6.52 11.36
CA ILE A 145 -22.53 5.80 12.64
C ILE A 145 -22.13 4.34 12.47
N ILE A 146 -22.68 3.64 11.47
CA ILE A 146 -22.30 2.25 11.16
C ILE A 146 -20.78 2.15 10.97
N LYS A 147 -20.20 3.06 10.19
CA LYS A 147 -18.75 3.07 9.93
C LYS A 147 -17.94 3.28 11.20
N VAL A 148 -18.30 4.29 12.01
CA VAL A 148 -17.59 4.62 13.25
C VAL A 148 -17.67 3.46 14.24
N TRP A 149 -18.86 2.92 14.48
CA TRP A 149 -19.05 1.83 15.45
C TRP A 149 -18.38 0.53 15.03
N LEU A 150 -18.41 0.19 13.73
CA LEU A 150 -17.67 -0.97 13.23
C LEU A 150 -16.16 -0.76 13.40
N ALA A 151 -15.64 0.43 13.11
CA ALA A 151 -14.22 0.74 13.32
C ALA A 151 -13.83 0.62 14.79
N GLU A 152 -14.55 1.28 15.71
CA GLU A 152 -14.32 1.19 17.15
C GLU A 152 -14.40 -0.25 17.68
N ARG A 153 -15.33 -1.05 17.16
CA ARG A 153 -15.49 -2.44 17.58
C ARG A 153 -14.33 -3.32 17.13
N LEU A 154 -13.83 -3.09 15.91
CA LEU A 154 -12.66 -3.78 15.35
C LEU A 154 -11.35 -3.36 16.04
N GLU A 155 -11.25 -2.09 16.45
CA GLU A 155 -10.15 -1.58 17.28
C GLU A 155 -10.11 -2.25 18.65
N LYS A 156 -11.25 -2.32 19.33
CA LYS A 156 -11.36 -2.95 20.65
C LYS A 156 -11.15 -4.46 20.64
N SER A 157 -11.39 -5.14 19.51
CA SER A 157 -11.18 -6.58 19.41
C SER A 157 -9.74 -6.97 19.07
N GLY A 158 -8.82 -6.00 18.94
CA GLY A 158 -7.42 -6.25 18.53
C GLY A 158 -7.29 -6.79 17.10
N LEU A 159 -8.41 -6.85 16.35
CA LEU A 159 -8.47 -7.25 14.95
C LEU A 159 -8.21 -6.08 14.01
N THR A 160 -7.69 -4.97 14.52
CA THR A 160 -7.17 -3.94 13.66
C THR A 160 -6.05 -4.52 12.82
N TYR A 161 -6.35 -4.66 11.54
CA TYR A 161 -5.37 -4.40 10.51
C TYR A 161 -5.03 -2.90 10.57
N HIS A 162 -4.29 -2.51 11.61
CA HIS A 162 -3.51 -1.29 11.58
C HIS A 162 -2.33 -1.61 10.67
N SER A 163 -2.49 -1.22 9.42
CA SER A 163 -1.43 -0.62 8.66
C SER A 163 -0.73 0.44 9.55
N GLY A 164 0.23 0.04 10.41
CA GLY A 164 1.16 0.94 11.13
C GLY A 164 1.27 0.77 12.66
N GLY A 165 2.47 0.35 13.13
CA GLY A 165 3.01 0.45 14.52
C GLY A 165 2.43 -0.57 15.51
N GLU A 166 3.15 -1.20 16.43
CA GLU A 166 4.44 -0.98 17.10
C GLU A 166 5.03 -2.36 17.48
N VAL A 167 6.34 -2.60 17.33
CA VAL A 167 7.35 -2.84 18.39
C VAL A 167 8.74 -2.57 17.79
#